data_AF-X1G0W0-F1
#
_entry.id   AF-X1G0W0-F1
#
_cell.length_a   1.000
_cell.length_b   1.000
_cell.length_c   1.000
_cell.angle_alpha   90.00
_cell.angle_beta   90.00
_cell.angle_gamma   90.00
#
_symmetry.space_group_name_H-M   'P 1'
#
loop_
_entity.id
_entity.type
_entity.pdbx_description
1 polymer ?
#
loop_
_entity_poly.entity_id
_entity_poly.type
_entity_poly.pdbx_seq_one_letter_code
_entity_poly.pdbx_strand_id
1 'polypeptide(L)'
;MILAAKRPLIMIGAAGNRPRLVEALSDFVRRVRIPFFNTQLGKGAVTGGSNLYMGTAALSERDYVHQAIDRADLIISIGHDTVEKPPFIMGKHGPTVIHVGFT
;
A
#
# COMPACT_ATOMS: atom_id res chain seq x y z
N MET A 1 -16.81 1.12 -1.74
CA MET A 1 -15.80 0.20 -1.18
C MET A 1 -14.94 0.88 -0.13
N ILE A 2 -14.15 1.90 -0.47
CA ILE A 2 -13.23 2.57 0.49
C ILE A 2 -13.96 3.11 1.73
N LEU A 3 -15.08 3.83 1.56
CA LEU A 3 -15.84 4.42 2.67
C LEU A 3 -16.50 3.40 3.61
N ALA A 4 -16.62 2.13 3.19
CA ALA A 4 -17.22 1.07 4.00
C ALA A 4 -16.16 0.21 4.73
N ALA A 5 -14.88 0.38 4.40
CA ALA A 5 -13.79 -0.37 5.02
C ALA A 5 -13.52 0.14 6.44
N LYS A 6 -13.37 -0.78 7.39
CA LYS A 6 -13.06 -0.48 8.80
C LYS A 6 -11.56 -0.35 9.03
N ARG A 7 -10.74 -1.08 8.27
CA ARG A 7 -9.28 -1.14 8.40
C ARG A 7 -8.62 -1.10 7.01
N PRO A 8 -8.80 -0.01 6.24
CA PRO A 8 -8.18 0.11 4.93
C PRO A 8 -6.68 0.36 5.04
N LEU A 9 -5.91 -0.18 4.10
CA LEU A 9 -4.50 0.14 3.87
C LEU A 9 -4.25 0.52 2.43
N ILE A 10 -3.29 1.40 2.21
CA ILE A 10 -2.71 1.66 0.88
C ILE A 10 -1.36 0.95 0.78
N MET A 11 -1.14 0.26 -0.33
CA MET A 11 0.14 -0.33 -0.67
C MET A 11 0.66 0.31 -1.96
N ILE A 12 1.88 0.87 -1.91
CA ILE A 12 2.55 1.41 -3.09
C ILE A 12 3.63 0.44 -3.58
N GLY A 13 3.49 0.00 -4.84
CA GLY A 13 4.45 -0.85 -5.55
C GLY A 13 5.41 -0.06 -6.45
N ALA A 14 6.23 -0.80 -7.20
CA ALA A 14 7.30 -0.26 -8.04
C ALA A 14 6.81 0.81 -9.04
N ALA A 15 5.67 0.58 -9.68
CA ALA A 15 5.16 1.47 -10.70
C ALA A 15 4.52 2.75 -10.12
N GLY A 16 4.23 2.77 -8.81
CA GLY A 16 3.84 4.00 -8.11
C GLY A 16 5.02 4.94 -7.88
N ASN A 17 6.26 4.43 -7.87
CA ASN A 17 7.47 5.20 -7.66
C ASN A 17 7.97 5.86 -8.96
N ARG A 18 7.16 6.80 -9.48
CA ARG A 18 7.51 7.65 -10.62
C ARG A 18 7.60 9.08 -10.14
N PRO A 19 8.64 9.86 -10.50
CA PRO A 19 8.78 11.25 -10.07
C PRO A 19 7.51 12.08 -10.31
N ARG A 20 6.86 11.90 -11.46
CA ARG A 20 5.62 12.59 -11.84
C ARG A 20 4.39 12.23 -10.99
N LEU A 21 4.43 11.14 -10.22
CA LEU A 21 3.31 10.67 -9.39
C LEU A 21 3.47 11.05 -7.92
N VAL A 22 4.67 11.45 -7.48
CA VAL A 22 4.96 11.65 -6.05
C VAL A 22 4.00 12.66 -5.42
N GLU A 23 3.80 13.82 -6.05
CA GLU A 23 2.92 14.86 -5.53
C GLU A 23 1.45 14.40 -5.48
N ALA A 24 0.96 13.80 -6.57
CA ALA A 24 -0.41 13.30 -6.65
C ALA A 24 -0.69 12.17 -5.64
N LEU A 25 0.26 11.26 -5.43
CA LEU A 25 0.14 10.19 -4.43
C LEU A 25 0.22 10.75 -3.01
N SER A 26 1.12 11.70 -2.75
CA SER A 26 1.20 12.40 -1.47
C SER A 26 -0.08 13.13 -1.12
N ASP A 27 -0.66 13.85 -2.08
CA ASP A 27 -1.93 14.54 -1.90
C ASP A 27 -3.09 13.59 -1.71
N PHE A 28 -3.11 12.48 -2.45
CA PHE A 28 -4.10 11.43 -2.26
C PHE A 28 -4.06 10.88 -0.82
N VAL A 29 -2.89 10.45 -0.35
CA VAL A 29 -2.70 9.93 1.02
C VAL A 29 -3.11 10.96 2.07
N ARG A 30 -2.71 12.23 1.89
CA ARG A 30 -3.05 13.33 2.81
C ARG A 30 -4.55 13.58 2.89
N ARG A 31 -5.26 13.50 1.76
CA ARG A 31 -6.70 13.72 1.69
C ARG A 31 -7.51 12.56 2.27
N VAL A 32 -7.16 11.32 1.93
CA VAL A 32 -7.93 10.15 2.36
C VAL A 32 -7.60 9.70 3.78
N ARG A 33 -6.44 10.11 4.32
CA ARG A 33 -6.00 9.82 5.68
C ARG A 33 -5.93 8.32 6.01
N ILE A 34 -5.68 7.49 4.99
CA ILE A 34 -5.53 6.03 5.12
C ILE A 34 -4.04 5.71 5.37
N PRO A 35 -3.70 4.86 6.35
CA PRO A 35 -2.34 4.40 6.56
C PRO A 35 -1.80 3.68 5.32
N PHE A 36 -0.51 3.86 5.04
CA PHE A 36 0.13 3.28 3.85
C PHE A 36 1.45 2.60 4.17
N PHE A 37 1.77 1.60 3.37
CA PHE A 37 3.06 0.94 3.34
C PHE A 37 3.53 0.84 1.88
N ASN A 38 4.81 0.54 1.68
CA ASN A 38 5.36 0.33 0.35
C ASN A 38 6.07 -1.01 0.26
N THR A 39 6.18 -1.54 -0.96
CA THR A 39 7.17 -2.57 -1.27
C THR A 39 8.57 -1.94 -1.25
N GLN A 40 9.62 -2.75 -1.33
CA GLN A 40 10.99 -2.23 -1.44
C GLN A 40 11.16 -1.28 -2.63
N LEU A 41 10.47 -1.54 -3.76
CA LEU A 41 10.57 -0.74 -4.99
C LEU A 41 9.63 0.48 -4.99
N GLY A 42 8.54 0.44 -4.22
CA GLY A 42 7.62 1.57 -4.06
C GLY A 42 8.14 2.68 -3.14
N LYS A 43 9.26 2.48 -2.44
CA LYS A 43 9.81 3.45 -1.49
C LYS A 43 10.19 4.76 -2.20
N GLY A 44 9.70 5.88 -1.67
CA GLY A 44 9.91 7.22 -2.26
C GLY A 44 8.74 7.72 -3.11
N ALA A 45 7.74 6.87 -3.38
CA ALA A 45 6.54 7.26 -4.12
C ALA A 45 5.62 8.24 -3.39
N VAL A 46 5.77 8.36 -2.06
CA VAL A 46 4.99 9.28 -1.21
C VAL A 46 5.99 10.03 -0.32
N THR A 47 5.93 11.36 -0.35
CA THR A 47 6.70 12.24 0.52
C THR A 47 6.42 11.94 2.00
N GLY A 48 7.49 11.82 2.80
CA GLY A 48 7.40 11.62 4.25
C GLY A 48 6.72 12.80 4.96
N GLY A 49 6.16 12.55 6.16
CA GLY A 49 5.55 13.58 7.01
C GLY A 49 4.03 13.50 7.19
N SER A 50 3.38 12.47 6.62
CA SER A 50 1.93 12.29 6.79
C SER A 50 1.52 11.67 8.13
N ASN A 51 2.48 11.16 8.94
CA ASN A 51 2.26 10.29 10.11
C ASN A 51 1.40 9.04 9.82
N LEU A 52 1.20 8.72 8.53
CA LEU A 52 0.41 7.58 8.05
C LEU A 52 1.27 6.44 7.50
N TYR A 53 2.59 6.64 7.47
CA TYR A 53 3.52 5.64 6.96
C TYR A 53 3.73 4.53 7.99
N MET A 54 3.40 3.30 7.60
CA MET A 54 3.47 2.11 8.45
C MET A 54 4.81 1.39 8.35
N GLY A 55 5.54 1.57 7.24
CA GLY A 55 6.79 0.89 6.98
C GLY A 55 6.92 0.38 5.55
N THR A 56 8.05 -0.29 5.29
CA THR A 56 8.32 -0.96 4.02
C THR A 56 8.11 -2.45 4.25
N ALA A 57 7.16 -3.06 3.54
CA ALA A 57 7.05 -4.50 3.52
C ALA A 57 8.31 -5.09 2.84
N ALA A 58 9.09 -5.82 3.63
CA ALA A 58 10.30 -6.50 3.19
C ALA A 58 10.04 -8.00 3.01
N LEU A 59 11.09 -8.75 2.66
CA LEU A 59 10.98 -10.21 2.45
C LEU A 59 10.58 -10.98 3.72
N SER A 60 10.86 -10.40 4.90
CA SER A 60 10.66 -10.96 6.23
C SER A 60 9.20 -10.86 6.68
N GLU A 61 8.61 -11.98 7.06
CA GLU A 61 7.28 -12.05 7.69
C GLU A 61 7.32 -11.63 9.17
N ARG A 62 6.15 -11.36 9.76
CA ARG A 62 5.94 -11.09 11.21
C ARG A 62 6.45 -9.75 11.73
N ASP A 63 6.65 -8.75 10.87
CA ASP A 63 6.88 -7.37 11.32
C ASP A 63 5.54 -6.63 11.59
N TYR A 64 5.62 -5.37 12.04
CA TYR A 64 4.44 -4.54 12.31
C TYR A 64 3.57 -4.26 11.08
N VAL A 65 4.16 -4.11 9.89
CA VAL A 65 3.43 -3.92 8.63
C VAL A 65 2.60 -5.16 8.33
N HIS A 66 3.17 -6.36 8.52
CA HIS A 66 2.46 -7.62 8.28
C HIS A 66 1.28 -7.80 9.25
N GLN A 67 1.43 -7.42 10.52
CA GLN A 67 0.30 -7.42 11.46
C GLN A 67 -0.84 -6.47 11.02
N ALA A 68 -0.51 -5.33 10.41
CA ALA A 68 -1.50 -4.42 9.88
C ALA A 68 -2.19 -5.01 8.64
N ILE A 69 -1.42 -5.60 7.73
CA ILE A 69 -1.89 -6.32 6.54
C ILE A 69 -2.86 -7.44 6.92
N ASP A 70 -2.51 -8.28 7.89
CA ASP A 70 -3.35 -9.40 8.35
C ASP A 70 -4.68 -8.93 8.93
N ARG A 71 -4.72 -7.70 9.44
CA ARG A 71 -5.92 -7.06 9.99
C ARG A 71 -6.67 -6.23 8.95
N ALA A 72 -6.11 -5.98 7.78
CA ALA A 72 -6.79 -5.17 6.79
C ALA A 72 -8.06 -5.88 6.29
N ASP A 73 -9.14 -5.13 6.10
CA ASP A 73 -10.32 -5.61 5.38
C ASP A 73 -10.35 -5.13 3.92
N LEU A 74 -9.56 -4.09 3.62
CA LEU A 74 -9.34 -3.56 2.28
C LEU A 74 -7.88 -3.16 2.10
N ILE A 75 -7.26 -3.61 1.00
CA ILE A 75 -5.96 -3.12 0.54
C ILE A 75 -6.12 -2.46 -0.84
N ILE A 76 -5.70 -1.20 -0.95
CA ILE A 76 -5.61 -0.46 -2.22
C ILE A 76 -4.17 -0.61 -2.72
N SER A 77 -3.97 -1.49 -3.69
CA SER A 77 -2.68 -1.80 -4.30
C SER A 77 -2.45 -0.88 -5.50
N ILE A 78 -1.49 0.04 -5.40
CA ILE A 78 -1.19 1.04 -6.44
C ILE A 78 0.17 0.72 -7.07
N GLY A 79 0.18 0.44 -8.37
CA GLY A 79 1.40 0.24 -9.14
C GLY A 79 2.22 -0.99 -8.74
N HIS A 80 1.58 -1.99 -8.13
CA HIS A 80 2.21 -3.27 -7.80
C HIS A 80 2.29 -4.20 -8.99
N ASP A 81 3.42 -4.84 -9.19
CA ASP A 81 3.57 -5.93 -10.16
C ASP A 81 3.82 -7.25 -9.42
N THR A 82 3.30 -8.36 -9.95
CA THR A 82 3.55 -9.71 -9.45
C THR A 82 5.03 -10.13 -9.44
N VAL A 83 5.90 -9.44 -10.19
CA VAL A 83 7.36 -9.62 -10.11
C VAL A 83 7.92 -9.17 -8.75
N GLU A 84 7.24 -8.25 -8.07
CA GLU A 84 7.52 -7.93 -6.68
C GLU A 84 7.01 -9.09 -5.82
N LYS A 85 7.83 -9.58 -4.88
CA LYS A 85 7.31 -10.54 -3.89
C LYS A 85 6.07 -9.89 -3.25
N PRO A 86 4.90 -10.53 -3.34
CA PRO A 86 3.69 -9.91 -2.82
C PRO A 86 3.82 -9.81 -1.29
N PRO A 87 3.56 -8.64 -0.69
CA PRO A 87 3.66 -8.47 0.75
C PRO A 87 2.54 -9.21 1.51
N PHE A 88 1.58 -9.78 0.78
CA PHE A 88 0.53 -10.65 1.29
C PHE A 88 0.01 -11.57 0.20
N ILE A 89 -0.51 -12.74 0.58
CA ILE A 89 -1.16 -13.66 -0.34
C ILE A 89 -2.65 -13.35 -0.40
N MET A 90 -3.17 -13.14 -1.60
CA MET A 90 -4.61 -12.99 -1.83
C MET A 90 -5.28 -14.36 -1.73
N GLY A 91 -6.28 -14.47 -0.86
CA GLY A 91 -7.02 -15.71 -0.66
C GLY A 91 -8.47 -15.45 -0.28
N LYS A 92 -9.29 -16.50 -0.27
CA LYS A 92 -10.73 -16.42 0.02
C LYS A 92 -11.06 -15.77 1.39
N HIS A 93 -10.14 -15.88 2.34
CA HIS A 93 -10.26 -15.30 3.68
C HIS A 93 -9.36 -14.06 3.89
N GLY A 94 -8.70 -13.57 2.83
CA GLY A 94 -7.85 -12.39 2.88
C GLY A 94 -8.62 -11.08 2.72
N PRO A 95 -7.91 -9.93 2.77
CA PRO A 95 -8.53 -8.63 2.54
C PRO A 95 -9.12 -8.55 1.13
N THR A 96 -10.14 -7.70 0.96
CA THR A 96 -10.54 -7.26 -0.38
C THR A 96 -9.40 -6.44 -0.97
N VAL A 97 -9.06 -6.66 -2.25
CA VAL A 97 -7.99 -5.91 -2.91
C VAL A 97 -8.55 -5.10 -4.07
N ILE A 98 -8.29 -3.80 -4.06
CA ILE A 98 -8.47 -2.93 -5.23
C ILE A 98 -7.09 -2.76 -5.85
N HIS A 99 -6.92 -3.24 -7.07
CA HIS A 99 -5.68 -3.06 -7.82
C HIS A 99 -5.80 -1.89 -8.79
N VAL A 100 -4.90 -0.92 -8.66
CA VAL A 100 -4.74 0.25 -9.53
C VAL A 100 -3.41 0.09 -10.27
N GLY A 101 -3.50 -0.41 -11.49
CA GLY A 101 -2.34 -0.62 -12.36
C GLY A 101 -1.74 0.67 -12.90
N PHE A 102 -0.53 0.58 -13.43
CA PHE A 102 0.14 1.65 -14.14
C PHE A 102 0.63 1.09 -15.49
N THR A 103 -0.10 1.41 -16.55
CA THR A 103 0.22 1.07 -17.95
C THR A 103 0.62 2.33 -18.69
#